data_AF-A0A2E0NBU2-F1
#
_entry.id   AF-A0A2E0NBU2-F1
#
_cell.length_a   1.000
_cell.length_b   1.000
_cell.length_c   1.000
_cell.angle_alpha   90.00
_cell.angle_beta   90.00
_cell.angle_gamma   90.00
#
_symmetry.space_group_name_H-M   'P 1'
#
loop_
_entity.id
_entity.type
_entity.pdbx_description
1 polymer ?
#
loop_
_entity_poly.entity_id
_entity_poly.type
_entity_poly.pdbx_seq_one_letter_code
_entity_poly.pdbx_strand_id
1 'polypeptide(L)'
;MDEYSAEGFAPNADESNLVKGDLWSSILPLLFGIPAGFLSSIIILKFPERGYFSSEFYIGKVFELQLLILFSFLCCLPLCYFESKRFDISFKDMILGSTICTFLCLLLAYGYIILPLMLIFYLQWLWMCYFWQKISIPAFRYSIWLLLGLICGAIAGSIIASSLF
;
A
#
# COMPACT_ATOMS: atom_id res chain seq x y z
N MET A 1 -2.49 -57.61 11.19
CA MET A 1 -3.47 -56.74 10.50
C MET A 1 -3.28 -55.41 11.19
N ASP A 2 -2.31 -54.69 10.65
CA ASP A 2 -1.38 -53.91 11.46
C ASP A 2 -1.82 -52.47 11.60
N GLU A 3 -1.38 -51.92 12.72
CA GLU A 3 -1.76 -50.69 13.35
C GLU A 3 -1.56 -49.47 12.46
N TYR A 4 -2.51 -48.53 12.55
CA TYR A 4 -2.35 -47.16 12.07
C TYR A 4 -1.18 -46.51 12.84
N SER A 5 0.02 -46.51 12.26
CA SER A 5 1.16 -45.77 12.77
C SER A 5 1.05 -44.30 12.40
N ALA A 6 0.61 -43.52 13.38
CA ALA A 6 0.69 -42.07 13.38
C ALA A 6 2.14 -41.61 13.61
N GLU A 7 3.03 -41.85 12.65
CA GLU A 7 4.40 -41.30 12.70
C GLU A 7 4.83 -40.83 11.30
N GLY A 8 4.51 -39.57 11.04
CA GLY A 8 4.98 -38.81 9.89
C GLY A 8 4.93 -37.31 10.18
N PHE A 9 5.17 -36.92 11.44
CA PHE A 9 5.37 -35.51 11.79
C PHE A 9 6.73 -35.08 11.24
N ALA A 10 6.66 -34.28 10.18
CA ALA A 10 7.79 -33.68 9.50
C ALA A 10 8.79 -33.07 10.49
N PRO A 11 10.08 -33.45 10.44
CA PRO A 11 11.10 -32.83 11.26
C PRO A 11 11.54 -31.54 10.55
N ASN A 12 10.69 -30.50 10.58
CA ASN A 12 11.01 -29.12 10.14
C ASN A 12 9.91 -28.11 10.54
N ALA A 13 9.18 -28.36 11.63
CA ALA A 13 8.13 -27.44 12.09
C ALA A 13 8.69 -26.13 12.69
N ASP A 14 9.97 -26.07 13.06
CA ASP A 14 10.55 -24.89 13.73
C ASP A 14 11.03 -23.77 12.79
N GLU A 15 11.24 -24.02 11.49
CA GLU A 15 11.44 -22.94 10.50
C GLU A 15 10.12 -22.38 9.93
N SER A 16 9.01 -23.07 10.16
CA SER A 16 7.69 -22.70 9.62
C SER A 16 7.03 -21.49 10.32
N ASN A 17 7.61 -21.01 11.42
CA ASN A 17 7.15 -19.83 12.16
C ASN A 17 7.46 -18.50 11.45
N LEU A 18 8.19 -18.50 10.33
CA LEU A 18 8.38 -17.33 9.47
C LEU A 18 7.12 -16.94 8.66
N VAL A 19 6.04 -17.73 8.73
CA VAL A 19 5.00 -17.72 7.68
C VAL A 19 3.59 -17.36 8.20
N LYS A 20 3.42 -16.96 9.47
CA LYS A 20 2.19 -16.31 9.96
C LYS A 20 2.47 -14.85 10.34
N GLY A 21 1.98 -13.95 9.49
CA GLY A 21 1.66 -12.57 9.86
C GLY A 21 2.82 -11.75 10.43
N ASP A 22 3.86 -11.51 9.64
CA ASP A 22 4.81 -10.44 9.99
C ASP A 22 4.07 -9.09 9.92
N LEU A 23 3.62 -8.63 11.09
CA LEU A 23 2.92 -7.37 11.29
C LEU A 23 3.74 -6.20 10.75
N TRP A 24 5.08 -6.31 10.81
CA TRP A 24 5.98 -5.27 10.34
C TRP A 24 5.82 -5.02 8.86
N SER A 25 5.94 -6.05 8.02
CA SER A 25 5.75 -5.90 6.57
C SER A 25 4.34 -5.41 6.24
N SER A 26 3.32 -5.74 7.04
CA SER A 26 1.97 -5.19 6.85
C SER A 26 1.88 -3.71 7.23
N ILE A 27 2.40 -3.28 8.37
CA ILE A 27 2.26 -1.88 8.81
C ILE A 27 3.22 -0.94 8.05
N LEU A 28 4.36 -1.46 7.57
CA LEU A 28 5.42 -0.67 6.94
C LEU A 28 4.94 0.24 5.79
N PRO A 29 4.15 -0.24 4.80
CA PRO A 29 3.70 0.60 3.69
C PRO A 29 2.80 1.74 4.18
N LEU A 30 1.97 1.49 5.19
CA LEU A 30 1.13 2.53 5.79
C LEU A 30 1.96 3.60 6.51
N LEU A 31 2.93 3.18 7.34
CA LEU A 31 3.81 4.13 8.02
C LEU A 31 4.66 4.95 7.05
N PHE A 32 5.16 4.31 5.99
CA PHE A 32 5.94 4.98 4.95
C PHE A 32 5.10 5.89 4.06
N GLY A 33 3.78 5.68 4.03
CA GLY A 33 2.82 6.53 3.32
C GLY A 33 2.57 7.86 4.04
N ILE A 34 2.64 7.89 5.37
CA ILE A 34 2.36 9.11 6.17
C ILE A 34 3.23 10.30 5.72
N PRO A 35 4.57 10.18 5.57
CA PRO A 35 5.41 11.25 5.05
C PRO A 35 5.00 11.73 3.64
N ALA A 36 4.59 10.82 2.76
CA ALA A 36 4.14 11.16 1.41
C ALA A 36 2.87 12.04 1.44
N GLY A 37 1.95 11.70 2.35
CA GLY A 37 0.76 12.49 2.66
C GLY A 37 1.07 13.88 3.16
N PHE A 38 1.95 13.94 4.14
CA PHE A 38 2.37 15.18 4.78
C PHE A 38 3.05 16.14 3.81
N LEU A 39 3.96 15.63 2.97
CA LEU A 39 4.64 16.42 1.92
C LEU A 39 3.66 16.93 0.86
N SER A 40 2.72 16.09 0.41
CA SER A 40 1.67 16.49 -0.52
C SER A 40 0.85 17.66 0.03
N SER A 41 0.39 17.54 1.28
CA SER A 41 -0.36 18.60 1.96
C SER A 41 0.45 19.89 2.12
N ILE A 42 1.74 19.84 2.45
CA ILE A 42 2.58 21.04 2.54
C ILE A 42 2.71 21.74 1.18
N ILE A 43 2.90 20.97 0.10
CA ILE A 43 2.93 21.53 -1.25
C ILE A 43 1.56 22.14 -1.59
N ILE A 44 0.48 21.54 -1.11
CA ILE A 44 -0.88 22.08 -1.27
C ILE A 44 -1.05 23.43 -0.55
N LEU A 45 -0.59 23.52 0.69
CA LEU A 45 -0.71 24.73 1.50
C LEU A 45 0.19 25.89 1.03
N LYS A 46 1.35 25.60 0.43
CA LYS A 46 2.29 26.64 -0.06
C LYS A 46 1.81 27.43 -1.28
N PHE A 47 0.84 26.92 -2.03
CA PHE A 47 0.25 27.66 -3.14
C PHE A 47 -1.26 27.77 -2.91
N PRO A 48 -1.73 28.74 -2.09
CA PRO A 48 -3.16 28.89 -1.81
C PRO A 48 -3.94 29.46 -3.00
N GLU A 49 -3.32 30.27 -3.86
CA GLU A 49 -3.95 30.88 -5.03
C GLU A 49 -3.92 29.98 -6.28
N ARG A 50 -4.62 28.84 -6.24
CA ARG A 50 -4.64 27.89 -7.38
C ARG A 50 -5.82 28.05 -8.32
N GLY A 51 -6.69 29.04 -8.11
CA GLY A 51 -7.93 29.20 -8.86
C GLY A 51 -8.77 27.91 -8.85
N TYR A 52 -9.07 27.36 -10.03
CA TYR A 52 -9.84 26.11 -10.18
C TYR A 52 -9.17 24.85 -9.61
N PHE A 53 -7.89 24.91 -9.26
CA PHE A 53 -7.18 23.83 -8.56
C PHE A 53 -7.24 23.96 -7.03
N SER A 54 -7.98 24.93 -6.49
CA SER A 54 -8.29 25.02 -5.06
C SER A 54 -9.18 23.85 -4.62
N SER A 55 -9.01 23.38 -3.38
CA SER A 55 -9.81 22.31 -2.76
C SER A 55 -11.31 22.62 -2.69
N GLU A 56 -11.70 23.87 -2.90
CA GLU A 56 -13.10 24.31 -3.02
C GLU A 56 -13.76 23.77 -4.30
N PHE A 57 -12.99 23.55 -5.37
CA PHE A 57 -13.48 23.05 -6.63
C PHE A 57 -13.27 21.55 -6.78
N TYR A 58 -14.15 20.92 -7.56
CA TYR A 58 -14.08 19.49 -7.84
C TYR A 58 -12.70 19.09 -8.41
N ILE A 59 -12.17 19.89 -9.34
CA ILE A 59 -10.90 19.66 -10.02
C ILE A 59 -9.71 19.76 -9.04
N GLY A 60 -9.76 20.69 -8.09
CA GLY A 60 -8.72 20.83 -7.07
C GLY A 60 -8.62 19.61 -6.18
N LYS A 61 -9.74 19.09 -5.65
CA LYS A 61 -9.73 17.86 -4.84
C LYS A 61 -9.21 16.64 -5.62
N VAL A 62 -9.53 16.54 -6.93
CA VAL A 62 -8.97 15.48 -7.79
C VAL A 62 -7.46 15.64 -7.92
N PHE A 63 -6.98 16.86 -8.13
CA PHE A 63 -5.55 17.17 -8.23
C PHE A 63 -4.79 16.83 -6.94
N GLU A 64 -5.33 17.14 -5.77
CA GLU A 64 -4.75 16.76 -4.47
C GLU A 64 -4.60 15.24 -4.33
N LEU A 65 -5.65 14.51 -4.72
CA LEU A 65 -5.63 13.05 -4.70
C LEU A 65 -4.61 12.47 -5.70
N GLN A 66 -4.49 13.07 -6.88
CA GLN A 66 -3.47 12.68 -7.86
C GLN A 66 -2.05 12.92 -7.34
N LEU A 67 -1.81 14.05 -6.67
CA LEU A 67 -0.52 14.32 -6.01
C LEU A 67 -0.21 13.26 -4.95
N LEU A 68 -1.18 12.91 -4.09
CA LEU A 68 -1.02 11.85 -3.09
C LEU A 68 -0.66 10.50 -3.72
N ILE A 69 -1.35 10.12 -4.80
CA ILE A 69 -1.08 8.87 -5.53
C ILE A 69 0.33 8.88 -6.14
N LEU A 70 0.76 10.00 -6.73
CA LEU A 70 2.09 10.15 -7.32
C LEU A 70 3.19 10.05 -6.26
N PHE A 71 3.06 10.76 -5.13
CA PHE A 71 4.03 10.66 -4.04
C PHE A 71 4.06 9.26 -3.43
N SER A 72 2.89 8.61 -3.28
CA SER A 72 2.82 7.22 -2.81
C SER A 72 3.55 6.27 -3.76
N PHE A 73 3.43 6.45 -5.08
CA PHE A 73 4.18 5.66 -6.06
C PHE A 73 5.70 5.87 -5.95
N LEU A 74 6.17 7.11 -5.78
CA LEU A 74 7.59 7.40 -5.58
C LEU A 74 8.13 6.73 -4.31
N CYS A 75 7.37 6.76 -3.22
CA CYS A 75 7.71 6.05 -1.97
C CYS A 75 7.60 4.52 -2.10
N CYS A 76 6.82 4.01 -3.06
CA CYS A 76 6.69 2.58 -3.33
C CYS A 76 7.95 1.97 -3.96
N LEU A 77 8.67 2.72 -4.80
CA LEU A 77 9.87 2.22 -5.47
C LEU A 77 10.94 1.65 -4.53
N PRO A 78 11.38 2.36 -3.46
CA PRO A 78 12.35 1.80 -2.51
C PRO A 78 11.77 0.60 -1.75
N LEU A 79 10.49 0.61 -1.39
CA LEU A 79 9.82 -0.52 -0.74
C LEU A 79 9.80 -1.77 -1.64
N CYS A 80 9.45 -1.61 -2.91
CA CYS A 80 9.52 -2.68 -3.89
C CYS A 80 10.93 -3.25 -4.02
N TYR A 81 11.97 -2.41 -3.95
CA TYR A 81 13.35 -2.88 -4.00
C TYR A 81 13.70 -3.72 -2.76
N PHE A 82 13.43 -3.21 -1.55
CA PHE A 82 13.72 -3.94 -0.31
C PHE A 82 12.95 -5.26 -0.24
N GLU A 83 11.67 -5.24 -0.55
CA GLU A 83 10.84 -6.44 -0.51
C GLU A 83 11.20 -7.45 -1.61
N SER A 84 11.63 -6.98 -2.78
CA SER A 84 12.15 -7.87 -3.83
C SER A 84 13.37 -8.67 -3.37
N LYS A 85 14.24 -8.05 -2.57
CA LYS A 85 15.41 -8.71 -1.98
C LYS A 85 15.04 -9.59 -0.80
N ARG A 86 14.05 -9.18 0.00
CA ARG A 86 13.62 -9.92 1.20
C ARG A 86 12.93 -11.23 0.86
N PHE A 87 12.08 -11.24 -0.17
CA PHE A 87 11.26 -12.39 -0.53
C PHE A 87 11.72 -13.11 -1.80
N ASP A 88 12.88 -12.73 -2.36
CA ASP A 88 13.44 -13.26 -3.61
C ASP A 88 12.43 -13.25 -4.77
N ILE A 89 11.74 -12.11 -4.92
CA ILE A 89 10.72 -11.89 -5.95
C ILE A 89 11.21 -10.90 -7.01
N SER A 90 10.66 -11.01 -8.23
CA SER A 90 11.05 -10.17 -9.37
C SER A 90 10.68 -8.68 -9.17
N PHE A 91 11.70 -7.83 -8.98
CA PHE A 91 11.54 -6.38 -8.86
C PHE A 91 10.85 -5.75 -10.08
N LYS A 92 11.12 -6.26 -11.29
CA LYS A 92 10.50 -5.76 -12.54
C LYS A 92 8.98 -5.94 -12.51
N ASP A 93 8.52 -7.09 -12.05
CA ASP A 93 7.08 -7.40 -11.95
C ASP A 93 6.41 -6.55 -10.87
N MET A 94 7.15 -6.20 -9.81
CA MET A 94 6.66 -5.28 -8.79
C MET A 94 6.54 -3.84 -9.30
N ILE A 95 7.49 -3.34 -10.09
CA ILE A 95 7.36 -2.02 -10.72
C ILE A 95 6.17 -2.01 -11.67
N LEU A 96 6.00 -3.06 -12.48
CA LEU A 96 4.91 -3.16 -13.43
C LEU A 96 3.55 -3.11 -12.71
N GLY A 97 3.39 -3.91 -11.64
CA GLY A 97 2.16 -3.91 -10.84
C GLY A 97 1.88 -2.58 -10.15
N SER A 98 2.91 -1.95 -9.58
CA SER A 98 2.79 -0.62 -8.98
C SER A 98 2.39 0.43 -10.01
N THR A 99 2.96 0.39 -11.22
CA THR A 99 2.67 1.36 -12.28
C THR A 99 1.23 1.22 -12.78
N ILE A 100 0.78 -0.01 -13.04
CA ILE A 100 -0.61 -0.28 -13.44
C ILE A 100 -1.59 0.17 -12.36
N CYS A 101 -1.31 -0.14 -11.09
CA CYS A 101 -2.17 0.29 -9.99
C CYS A 101 -2.20 1.82 -9.86
N THR A 102 -1.05 2.49 -10.01
CA THR A 102 -0.97 3.96 -9.99
C THR A 102 -1.86 4.57 -11.06
N PHE A 103 -1.75 4.07 -12.30
CA PHE A 103 -2.58 4.56 -13.40
C PHE A 103 -4.08 4.37 -13.13
N LEU A 104 -4.48 3.20 -12.61
CA LEU A 104 -5.87 2.94 -12.23
C LEU A 104 -6.35 3.87 -11.10
N CYS A 105 -5.53 4.09 -10.07
CA CYS A 105 -5.85 5.02 -8.99
C CYS A 105 -6.00 6.46 -9.48
N LEU A 106 -5.15 6.90 -10.43
CA LEU A 106 -5.26 8.24 -11.03
C LEU A 106 -6.56 8.41 -11.84
N LEU A 107 -6.98 7.38 -12.59
CA LEU A 107 -8.28 7.40 -13.29
C LEU A 107 -9.45 7.43 -12.31
N LEU A 108 -9.37 6.62 -11.26
CA LEU A 108 -10.40 6.55 -10.22
C LEU A 108 -10.47 7.84 -9.38
N ALA A 109 -9.42 8.67 -9.35
CA ALA A 109 -9.41 9.96 -8.64
C ALA A 109 -10.55 10.88 -9.09
N TYR A 110 -10.92 10.82 -10.37
CA TYR A 110 -12.07 11.53 -10.92
C TYR A 110 -13.41 10.95 -10.41
N GLY A 111 -13.43 9.72 -9.92
CA GLY A 111 -14.65 9.03 -9.50
C GLY A 111 -15.21 9.43 -8.13
N TYR A 112 -14.46 10.14 -7.26
CA TYR A 112 -14.80 10.49 -5.85
C TYR A 112 -15.18 9.33 -4.90
N ILE A 113 -15.61 8.18 -5.42
CA ILE A 113 -15.98 6.92 -4.73
C ILE A 113 -14.76 6.26 -4.06
N ILE A 114 -13.56 6.78 -4.28
CA ILE A 114 -12.28 6.21 -3.82
C ILE A 114 -12.20 6.04 -2.32
N LEU A 115 -12.75 6.94 -1.49
CA LEU A 115 -12.52 6.88 -0.04
C LEU A 115 -13.11 5.62 0.61
N PRO A 116 -14.40 5.25 0.40
CA PRO A 116 -14.92 3.98 0.89
C PRO A 116 -14.26 2.77 0.22
N LEU A 117 -13.88 2.88 -1.06
CA LEU A 117 -13.23 1.79 -1.78
C LEU A 117 -11.81 1.49 -1.22
N MET A 118 -11.04 2.53 -0.91
CA MET A 118 -9.71 2.44 -0.27
C MET A 118 -9.81 1.85 1.14
N LEU A 119 -10.84 2.22 1.91
CA LEU A 119 -11.08 1.65 3.23
C LEU A 119 -11.46 0.16 3.15
N ILE A 120 -12.31 -0.21 2.18
CA ILE A 120 -12.66 -1.61 1.93
C ILE A 120 -11.43 -2.41 1.51
N PHE A 121 -10.61 -1.88 0.58
CA PHE A 121 -9.37 -2.55 0.18
C PHE A 121 -8.40 -2.68 1.35
N TYR A 122 -8.29 -1.69 2.23
CA TYR A 122 -7.46 -1.75 3.44
C TYR A 122 -7.98 -2.76 4.48
N LEU A 123 -9.29 -2.85 4.69
CA LEU A 123 -9.87 -3.84 5.62
C LEU A 123 -9.74 -5.26 5.07
N GLN A 124 -9.98 -5.45 3.77
CA GLN A 124 -9.74 -6.71 3.08
C GLN A 124 -8.25 -7.11 3.14
N TRP A 125 -7.37 -6.11 3.16
CA TRP A 125 -5.91 -6.23 3.27
C TRP A 125 -5.44 -6.62 4.67
N LEU A 126 -5.99 -6.05 5.76
CA LEU A 126 -5.70 -6.49 7.14
C LEU A 126 -6.11 -7.95 7.32
N TRP A 127 -7.29 -8.29 6.78
CA TRP A 127 -7.81 -9.64 6.81
C TRP A 127 -6.92 -10.62 6.04
N MET A 128 -6.56 -10.34 4.79
CA MET A 128 -5.68 -11.23 4.01
C MET A 128 -4.26 -11.35 4.60
N CYS A 129 -3.68 -10.29 5.17
CA CYS A 129 -2.36 -10.37 5.81
C CYS A 129 -2.32 -11.27 7.05
N TYR A 130 -3.46 -11.41 7.74
CA TYR A 130 -3.60 -12.31 8.87
C TYR A 130 -3.65 -13.79 8.43
N PHE A 131 -4.17 -14.05 7.23
CA PHE A 131 -4.44 -15.41 6.75
C PHE A 131 -3.46 -15.93 5.67
N TRP A 132 -2.67 -15.07 5.01
CA TRP A 132 -1.85 -15.48 3.85
C TRP A 132 -0.37 -15.69 4.16
N GLN A 133 0.17 -16.81 3.67
CA GLN A 133 1.60 -17.12 3.69
C GLN A 133 2.34 -16.29 2.61
N LYS A 134 3.01 -15.21 3.01
CA LYS A 134 3.55 -14.15 2.11
C LYS A 134 4.45 -14.65 0.97
N ILE A 135 5.15 -15.77 1.14
CA ILE A 135 6.02 -16.40 0.13
C ILE A 135 5.25 -16.84 -1.13
N SER A 136 3.93 -17.07 -1.04
CA SER A 136 3.12 -17.56 -2.16
C SER A 136 2.46 -16.46 -2.99
N ILE A 137 2.65 -15.18 -2.64
CA ILE A 137 1.97 -14.08 -3.32
C ILE A 137 2.77 -13.67 -4.58
N PRO A 138 2.16 -13.66 -5.78
CA PRO A 138 2.82 -13.17 -6.98
C PRO A 138 3.33 -11.73 -6.81
N ALA A 139 4.58 -11.48 -7.23
CA ALA A 139 5.26 -10.18 -7.09
C ALA A 139 4.40 -8.98 -7.59
N PHE A 140 3.72 -9.17 -8.72
CA PHE A 140 2.76 -8.21 -9.27
C PHE A 140 1.67 -7.84 -8.26
N ARG A 141 0.98 -8.83 -7.67
CA ARG A 141 -0.10 -8.60 -6.70
C ARG A 141 0.43 -7.97 -5.42
N TYR A 142 1.61 -8.38 -4.99
CA TYR A 142 2.27 -7.84 -3.81
C TYR A 142 2.64 -6.36 -3.96
N SER A 143 3.01 -5.92 -5.16
CA SER A 143 3.32 -4.50 -5.42
C SER A 143 2.09 -3.59 -5.46
N ILE A 144 0.96 -4.08 -5.99
CA ILE A 144 -0.35 -3.40 -5.91
C ILE A 144 -0.71 -3.20 -4.44
N TRP A 145 -0.45 -4.22 -3.62
CA TRP A 145 -0.70 -4.21 -2.19
C TRP A 145 0.19 -3.19 -1.44
N LEU A 146 1.48 -3.09 -1.78
CA LEU A 146 2.38 -2.06 -1.22
C LEU A 146 1.86 -0.65 -1.53
N LEU A 147 1.46 -0.41 -2.78
CA LEU A 147 1.00 0.89 -3.22
C LEU A 147 -0.30 1.32 -2.52
N LEU A 148 -1.28 0.42 -2.39
CA LEU A 148 -2.53 0.73 -1.70
C LEU A 148 -2.30 1.06 -0.21
N GLY A 149 -1.42 0.32 0.46
CA GLY A 149 -1.03 0.62 1.84
C GLY A 149 -0.38 2.00 1.99
N LEU A 150 0.51 2.37 1.05
CA LEU A 150 1.12 3.69 0.98
C LEU A 150 0.08 4.80 0.78
N ILE A 151 -0.89 4.61 -0.11
CA ILE A 151 -1.95 5.60 -0.34
C ILE A 151 -2.81 5.78 0.92
N CYS A 152 -3.16 4.69 1.63
CA CYS A 152 -3.87 4.79 2.92
C CYS A 152 -3.06 5.58 3.96
N GLY A 153 -1.76 5.30 4.06
CA GLY A 153 -0.85 6.07 4.90
C GLY A 153 -0.77 7.54 4.49
N ALA A 154 -0.70 7.83 3.20
CA ALA A 154 -0.63 9.18 2.66
C ALA A 154 -1.92 9.96 2.93
N ILE A 155 -3.08 9.33 2.88
CA ILE A 155 -4.34 9.96 3.30
C ILE A 155 -4.28 10.31 4.80
N ALA A 156 -3.83 9.38 5.65
CA ALA A 156 -3.69 9.64 7.08
C ALA A 156 -2.69 10.78 7.35
N GLY A 157 -1.54 10.80 6.67
CA GLY A 157 -0.56 11.87 6.78
C GLY A 157 -1.06 13.21 6.28
N SER A 158 -1.90 13.22 5.24
CA SER A 158 -2.55 14.42 4.73
C SER A 158 -3.53 15.01 5.75
N ILE A 159 -4.33 14.16 6.42
CA ILE A 159 -5.23 14.57 7.51
C ILE A 159 -4.44 15.15 8.69
N ILE A 160 -3.32 14.54 9.07
CA ILE A 160 -2.45 15.03 10.15
C ILE A 160 -1.84 16.39 9.78
N ALA A 161 -1.40 16.58 8.53
CA ALA A 161 -0.88 17.86 8.08
C ALA A 161 -1.96 18.95 8.17
N SER A 162 -3.17 18.67 7.71
CA SER A 162 -4.29 19.62 7.74
C SER A 162 -4.85 19.91 9.14
N SER A 163 -4.46 19.15 10.17
CA SER A 163 -4.83 19.46 11.55
C SER A 163 -3.77 20.28 12.28
N LEU A 164 -2.54 20.35 11.75
CA LEU A 164 -1.43 21.10 12.30
C LEU A 164 -1.26 22.50 11.68
N PHE A 165 -1.76 22.70 10.46
CA PHE A 165 -1.70 23.94 9.70
C PHE A 165 -3.11 24.40 9.32
#